data_AF-A0A392N6F4-F1
#
_entry.id   AF-A0A392N6F4-F1
#
_cell.length_a   1.000
_cell.length_b   1.000
_cell.length_c   1.000
_cell.angle_alpha   90.00
_cell.angle_beta   90.00
_cell.angle_gamma   90.00
#
_symmetry.space_group_name_H-M   'P 1'
#
loop_
_entity.id
_entity.type
_entity.pdbx_description
1 polymer ?
#
loop_
_entity_poly.entity_id
_entity_poly.type
_entity_poly.pdbx_seq_one_letter_code
_entity_poly.pdbx_strand_id
1 'polypeptide(L)'
;DILTRVDSICKKYDRYDVVKQNDSNISADDAFAKLYSVVEADIEVALQKAETASKEKNRASTVAINAEIRRTKARLLEEIPKLQRLAVKKVKGLSSQEFAARNDLVLSLPERIQAIPDGTPAVPKQTG
;
A
#
# COMPACT_ATOMS: atom_id res chain seq x y z
N ASP A 1 -15.85 11.65 -29.79
CA ASP A 1 -15.53 10.62 -28.80
C ASP A 1 -15.34 11.27 -27.43
N ILE A 2 -16.11 10.85 -26.43
CA ILE A 2 -16.12 11.45 -25.09
C ILE A 2 -14.88 11.03 -24.28
N LEU A 3 -14.36 9.82 -24.53
CA LEU A 3 -13.23 9.25 -23.81
C LEU A 3 -11.95 10.04 -24.07
N THR A 4 -11.66 10.36 -25.33
CA THR A 4 -10.49 11.18 -25.70
C THR A 4 -10.55 12.61 -25.13
N ARG A 5 -11.75 13.17 -24.98
CA ARG A 5 -11.95 14.54 -24.46
C ARG A 5 -11.81 14.60 -22.94
N VAL A 6 -12.28 13.58 -22.23
CA VAL A 6 -12.05 13.42 -20.78
C VAL A 6 -10.56 13.27 -20.50
N ASP A 7 -9.86 12.44 -21.28
CA ASP A 7 -8.42 12.21 -21.12
C ASP A 7 -7.59 13.49 -21.32
N SER A 8 -8.01 14.31 -22.29
CA SER A 8 -7.41 15.62 -22.57
C SER A 8 -7.67 16.65 -21.45
N ILE A 9 -8.83 16.56 -20.79
CA ILE A 9 -9.19 17.41 -19.65
C ILE A 9 -8.36 17.01 -18.43
N CYS A 10 -8.23 15.72 -18.13
CA CYS A 10 -7.38 15.21 -17.05
C CYS A 10 -5.91 15.67 -17.23
N LYS A 11 -5.35 15.52 -18.43
CA LYS A 11 -3.98 15.99 -18.76
C LYS A 11 -3.78 17.50 -18.63
N LYS A 12 -4.85 18.31 -18.74
CA LYS A 12 -4.77 19.77 -18.59
C LYS A 12 -4.73 20.18 -17.11
N TYR A 13 -5.36 19.41 -16.23
CA TYR A 13 -5.31 19.63 -14.78
C TYR A 13 -4.05 19.07 -14.12
N ASP A 14 -3.41 18.06 -14.72
CA ASP A 14 -2.05 17.59 -14.32
C ASP A 14 -1.00 18.72 -14.31
N ARG A 15 -1.20 19.78 -15.11
CA ARG A 15 -0.31 20.96 -15.15
C ARG A 15 -0.47 21.93 -13.98
N TYR A 16 -1.55 21.81 -13.21
CA TYR A 16 -1.79 22.60 -12.00
C TYR A 16 -1.54 21.80 -10.72
N ASP A 17 -1.13 20.54 -10.86
CA ASP A 17 -0.73 19.71 -9.73
C ASP A 17 0.71 20.07 -9.32
N VAL A 18 0.83 21.19 -8.61
CA VAL A 18 2.09 21.70 -8.03
C VAL A 18 2.72 20.70 -7.05
N VAL A 19 1.95 19.72 -6.55
CA VAL A 19 2.45 18.60 -5.72
C VAL A 19 3.44 17.75 -6.51
N LYS A 20 3.10 17.43 -7.77
CA LYS A 20 3.88 16.53 -8.65
C LYS A 20 5.26 17.08 -9.04
N GLN A 21 5.46 18.40 -9.02
CA GLN A 21 6.76 19.03 -9.34
C GLN A 21 7.71 19.14 -8.12
N ASN A 22 7.18 19.19 -6.89
CA ASN A 22 8.00 19.19 -5.67
C ASN A 22 8.44 17.77 -5.24
N ASP A 23 7.73 16.74 -5.69
CA ASP A 23 8.06 15.34 -5.38
C ASP A 23 9.44 14.92 -5.89
N SER A 24 9.92 15.49 -7.00
CA SER A 24 11.14 15.03 -7.66
C SER A 24 12.42 15.25 -6.83
N ASN A 25 12.45 16.24 -5.92
CA ASN A 25 13.64 16.56 -5.12
C ASN A 25 13.49 16.24 -3.62
N ILE A 26 12.26 16.09 -3.09
CA ILE A 26 12.02 15.77 -1.68
C ILE A 26 11.87 14.24 -1.49
N SER A 27 11.32 13.53 -2.47
CA SER A 27 11.08 12.08 -2.42
C SER A 27 12.38 11.25 -2.30
N ALA A 28 13.48 11.74 -2.88
CA ALA A 28 14.77 11.04 -2.87
C ALA A 28 15.44 10.97 -1.49
N ASP A 29 15.04 11.78 -0.50
CA ASP A 29 15.58 11.72 0.88
C ASP A 29 14.51 11.43 1.94
N ASP A 30 13.25 11.27 1.53
CA ASP A 30 12.16 10.97 2.44
C ASP A 30 12.12 9.48 2.80
N ALA A 31 12.64 9.16 3.98
CA ALA A 31 12.63 7.81 4.53
C ALA A 31 11.21 7.21 4.66
N PHE A 32 10.18 8.03 4.90
CA PHE A 32 8.80 7.56 4.93
C PHE A 32 8.37 7.09 3.54
N ALA A 33 8.49 7.96 2.53
CA ALA A 33 8.06 7.64 1.17
C ALA A 33 8.78 6.41 0.60
N LYS A 34 10.09 6.28 0.86
CA LYS A 34 10.88 5.10 0.47
C LYS A 34 10.34 3.81 1.10
N LEU A 35 10.16 3.79 2.42
CA LEU A 35 9.67 2.60 3.11
C LEU A 35 8.23 2.27 2.71
N TYR A 36 7.39 3.30 2.58
CA TYR A 36 6.00 3.16 2.19
C TYR A 36 5.88 2.57 0.77
N SER A 37 6.72 3.01 -0.17
CA SER A 37 6.77 2.47 -1.53
C SER A 37 7.14 0.97 -1.54
N VAL A 38 8.11 0.55 -0.72
CA VAL A 38 8.46 -0.87 -0.57
C VAL A 38 7.29 -1.68 0.01
N VAL A 39 6.62 -1.14 1.04
CA VAL A 39 5.45 -1.80 1.65
C VAL A 39 4.29 -1.93 0.64
N GLU A 40 4.01 -0.91 -0.15
CA GLU A 40 2.98 -0.98 -1.21
C GLU A 40 3.35 -2.03 -2.27
N ALA A 41 4.59 -2.06 -2.72
CA ALA A 41 5.05 -3.07 -3.69
C ALA A 41 4.90 -4.49 -3.14
N ASP A 42 5.25 -4.72 -1.88
CA ASP A 42 5.09 -6.03 -1.23
C ASP A 42 3.60 -6.42 -1.05
N ILE A 43 2.73 -5.45 -0.79
CA ILE A 43 1.27 -5.65 -0.76
C ILE A 43 0.76 -6.06 -2.15
N GLU A 44 1.18 -5.37 -3.21
CA GLU A 44 0.79 -5.68 -4.59
C GLU A 44 1.24 -7.09 -5.00
N VAL A 45 2.49 -7.47 -4.68
CA VAL A 45 3.00 -8.83 -4.89
C VAL A 45 2.16 -9.86 -4.12
N ALA A 46 1.79 -9.57 -2.87
CA ALA A 46 0.96 -10.48 -2.08
C ALA A 46 -0.45 -10.63 -2.66
N LEU A 47 -1.05 -9.55 -3.17
CA LEU A 47 -2.33 -9.58 -3.88
C LEU A 47 -2.27 -10.40 -5.17
N GLN A 48 -1.21 -10.23 -5.97
CA GLN A 48 -1.00 -11.00 -7.19
C GLN A 48 -0.84 -12.51 -6.88
N LYS A 49 -0.15 -12.84 -5.79
CA LYS A 49 -0.04 -14.23 -5.31
C LYS A 49 -1.39 -14.78 -4.85
N ALA A 50 -2.20 -13.98 -4.15
CA ALA A 50 -3.55 -14.38 -3.74
C ALA A 50 -4.45 -14.65 -4.95
N GLU A 51 -4.38 -13.80 -5.99
CA GLU A 51 -5.08 -14.01 -7.25
C GLU A 51 -4.61 -15.31 -7.94
N THR A 52 -3.30 -15.54 -7.99
CA THR A 52 -2.73 -16.78 -8.54
C THR A 52 -3.21 -18.01 -7.77
N ALA A 53 -3.19 -17.97 -6.43
CA ALA A 53 -3.66 -19.05 -5.58
C ALA A 53 -5.15 -19.36 -5.80
N SER A 54 -5.98 -18.35 -6.08
CA SER A 54 -7.42 -18.53 -6.36
C SER A 54 -7.71 -19.20 -7.70
N LYS A 55 -6.80 -19.05 -8.68
CA LYS A 55 -6.92 -19.65 -10.02
C LYS A 55 -6.21 -21.00 -10.12
N GLU A 56 -5.38 -21.34 -9.14
CA GLU A 56 -4.62 -22.57 -9.10
C GLU A 56 -5.51 -23.79 -8.80
N LYS A 57 -5.31 -24.88 -9.56
CA LYS A 57 -6.04 -26.15 -9.40
C LYS A 57 -5.29 -27.13 -8.52
N ASN A 58 -3.96 -27.01 -8.43
CA ASN A 58 -3.15 -27.88 -7.61
C ASN A 58 -3.18 -27.41 -6.14
N ARG A 59 -3.85 -28.21 -5.29
CA ARG A 59 -3.96 -27.95 -3.86
C ARG A 59 -2.61 -27.78 -3.16
N ALA A 60 -1.59 -28.55 -3.52
CA ALA A 60 -0.26 -28.43 -2.93
C ALA A 60 0.39 -27.08 -3.30
N SER A 61 0.25 -26.66 -4.56
CA SER A 61 0.71 -25.34 -5.02
C SER A 61 -0.02 -24.20 -4.32
N THR A 62 -1.36 -24.27 -4.22
CA THR A 62 -2.16 -23.27 -3.48
C THR A 62 -1.72 -23.15 -2.04
N VAL A 63 -1.44 -24.27 -1.35
CA VAL A 63 -0.96 -24.27 0.04
C VAL A 63 0.42 -23.61 0.15
N ALA A 64 1.33 -23.87 -0.79
CA ALA A 64 2.65 -23.27 -0.82
C ALA A 64 2.57 -21.75 -1.04
N ILE A 65 1.80 -21.29 -2.04
CA ILE A 65 1.58 -19.86 -2.32
C ILE A 65 0.98 -19.16 -1.10
N ASN A 66 -0.05 -19.75 -0.49
CA ASN A 66 -0.68 -19.22 0.71
C ASN A 66 0.28 -19.13 1.91
N ALA A 67 1.21 -20.09 2.05
CA ALA A 67 2.26 -20.01 3.08
C ALA A 67 3.22 -18.83 2.84
N GLU A 68 3.54 -18.53 1.58
CA GLU A 68 4.33 -17.35 1.24
C GLU A 68 3.57 -16.05 1.53
N ILE A 69 2.28 -15.97 1.20
CA ILE A 69 1.45 -14.81 1.51
C ILE A 69 1.45 -14.56 3.01
N ARG A 70 1.26 -15.60 3.85
CA ARG A 70 1.34 -15.47 5.32
C ARG A 70 2.69 -14.91 5.80
N ARG A 71 3.80 -15.39 5.24
CA ARG A 71 5.15 -14.87 5.57
C ARG A 71 5.29 -13.40 5.18
N THR A 72 4.78 -13.00 4.02
CA THR A 72 4.82 -11.59 3.57
C THR A 72 3.92 -10.71 4.45
N LYS A 73 2.70 -11.14 4.78
CA LYS A 73 1.81 -10.41 5.70
C LYS A 73 2.49 -10.16 7.06
N ALA A 74 3.15 -11.17 7.62
CA ALA A 74 3.88 -11.03 8.89
C ALA A 74 5.00 -9.98 8.80
N ARG A 75 5.86 -10.04 7.77
CA ARG A 75 6.91 -9.04 7.55
C ARG A 75 6.35 -7.63 7.35
N LEU A 76 5.26 -7.49 6.59
CA LEU A 76 4.63 -6.19 6.37
C LEU A 76 4.10 -5.58 7.68
N LEU A 77 3.50 -6.40 8.54
CA LEU A 77 3.03 -5.94 9.86
C LEU A 77 4.19 -5.49 10.77
N GLU A 78 5.37 -6.12 10.67
CA GLU A 78 6.57 -5.73 11.42
C GLU A 78 7.14 -4.36 11.00
N GLU A 79 6.91 -3.92 9.76
CA GLU A 79 7.34 -2.61 9.25
C GLU A 79 6.39 -1.47 9.67
N ILE A 80 5.13 -1.77 10.02
CA ILE A 80 4.14 -0.73 10.38
C ILE A 80 4.59 0.15 11.56
N PRO A 81 5.12 -0.37 12.68
CA PRO A 81 5.61 0.48 13.77
C PRO A 81 6.69 1.47 13.33
N LYS A 82 7.52 1.10 12.36
CA LYS A 82 8.54 2.00 11.79
C LYS A 82 7.90 3.06 10.91
N LEU A 83 6.93 2.70 10.07
CA LEU A 83 6.14 3.65 9.30
C LEU A 83 5.36 4.63 10.20
N GLN A 84 4.77 4.17 11.31
CA GLN A 84 4.09 5.03 12.28
C GLN A 84 5.03 6.08 12.86
N ARG A 85 6.24 5.69 13.28
CA ARG A 85 7.27 6.62 13.79
C ARG A 85 7.69 7.64 12.74
N LEU A 86 7.79 7.23 11.48
CA LEU A 86 8.15 8.12 10.38
C LEU A 86 6.99 9.06 9.99
N ALA A 87 5.74 8.59 10.08
CA ALA A 87 4.54 9.37 9.74
C ALA A 87 4.27 10.53 10.70
N VAL A 88 4.62 10.39 11.98
CA VAL A 88 4.48 11.46 12.98
C VAL A 88 5.63 12.47 12.96
N LYS A 89 6.70 12.20 12.21
CA LYS A 89 7.84 13.10 12.08
C LYS A 89 7.56 14.16 11.01
N LYS A 90 7.29 15.39 11.43
CA LYS A 90 7.17 16.52 10.50
C LYS A 90 8.54 16.83 9.88
N VAL A 91 8.66 16.66 8.57
CA VAL A 91 9.88 17.01 7.81
C VAL A 91 9.72 18.35 7.11
N LYS A 92 10.85 19.02 6.86
CA LYS A 92 10.87 20.33 6.17
C LYS A 92 10.35 20.16 4.74
N GLY A 93 9.45 21.04 4.31
CA GLY A 93 8.85 20.98 2.97
C GLY A 93 7.58 20.14 2.88
N LEU A 94 7.19 19.43 3.94
CA LEU A 94 5.93 18.69 3.99
C LEU A 94 4.78 19.60 4.41
N SER A 95 3.73 19.67 3.61
CA SER A 95 2.50 20.38 3.94
C SER A 95 1.74 19.68 5.07
N SER A 96 0.85 20.42 5.76
CA SER A 96 -0.01 19.83 6.79
C SER A 96 -0.95 18.77 6.23
N GLN A 97 -1.38 18.92 4.97
CA GLN A 97 -2.25 17.95 4.30
C GLN A 97 -1.51 16.66 4.00
N GLU A 98 -0.30 16.72 3.45
CA GLU A 98 0.51 15.53 3.18
C GLU A 98 0.89 14.83 4.50
N PHE A 99 1.20 15.59 5.54
CA PHE A 99 1.47 15.03 6.87
C PHE A 99 0.28 14.27 7.45
N ALA A 100 -0.94 14.82 7.34
CA ALA A 100 -2.16 14.13 7.74
C ALA A 100 -2.39 12.86 6.91
N ALA A 101 -2.26 12.97 5.58
CA ALA A 101 -2.42 11.84 4.66
C ALA A 101 -1.48 10.67 4.99
N ARG A 102 -0.22 10.94 5.36
CA ARG A 102 0.72 9.88 5.79
C ARG A 102 0.21 9.11 7.00
N ASN A 103 -0.37 9.80 7.97
CA ASN A 103 -0.91 9.14 9.16
C ASN A 103 -2.11 8.27 8.79
N ASP A 104 -3.02 8.78 7.96
CA ASP A 104 -4.19 8.03 7.49
C ASP A 104 -3.79 6.78 6.70
N LEU A 105 -2.80 6.91 5.80
CA LEU A 105 -2.25 5.79 5.04
C LEU A 105 -1.74 4.69 5.97
N VAL A 106 -0.93 5.03 6.97
CA VAL A 106 -0.37 4.05 7.92
C VAL A 106 -1.45 3.42 8.79
N LEU A 107 -2.47 4.17 9.20
CA LEU A 107 -3.60 3.65 9.99
C LEU A 107 -4.41 2.61 9.21
N SER A 108 -4.50 2.74 7.89
CA SER A 108 -5.21 1.77 7.02
C SER A 108 -4.42 0.50 6.72
N LEU A 109 -3.08 0.51 6.87
CA LEU A 109 -2.22 -0.61 6.48
C LEU A 109 -2.54 -1.93 7.18
N PRO A 110 -2.78 -2.00 8.51
CA PRO A 110 -3.09 -3.26 9.18
C PRO A 110 -4.32 -3.94 8.58
N GLU A 111 -5.39 -3.18 8.34
CA GLU A 111 -6.62 -3.71 7.75
C GLU A 111 -6.40 -4.16 6.31
N ARG A 112 -5.74 -3.33 5.49
CA ARG A 112 -5.40 -3.67 4.10
C ARG A 112 -4.56 -4.95 4.01
N ILE A 113 -3.56 -5.10 4.87
CA ILE A 113 -2.72 -6.30 4.92
C ILE A 113 -3.57 -7.50 5.33
N GLN A 114 -4.34 -7.39 6.41
CA GLN A 114 -5.16 -8.50 6.92
C GLN A 114 -6.22 -8.97 5.90
N ALA A 115 -6.76 -8.05 5.09
CA ALA A 115 -7.74 -8.36 4.05
C ALA A 115 -7.19 -9.23 2.90
N ILE A 116 -5.87 -9.35 2.74
CA ILE A 116 -5.26 -10.19 1.70
C ILE A 116 -5.59 -11.67 1.99
N PRO A 117 -6.25 -12.40 1.07
CA PRO A 117 -6.55 -13.82 1.24
C PRO A 117 -5.25 -14.65 1.30
N ASP A 118 -5.09 -15.43 2.36
CA ASP A 118 -3.87 -16.23 2.61
C ASP A 118 -4.18 -17.70 2.96
N GLY A 119 -5.40 -18.13 2.66
CA GLY A 119 -5.91 -19.47 2.94
C GLY A 119 -6.15 -19.79 4.43
N THR A 120 -5.98 -18.83 5.34
CA THR A 120 -6.43 -19.00 6.72
C THR A 120 -7.93 -18.75 6.82
N PRO A 121 -8.66 -19.57 7.61
CA PRO A 121 -10.05 -19.26 7.90
C PRO A 121 -10.11 -17.91 8.62
N ALA A 122 -11.07 -17.07 8.24
CA ALA A 122 -11.28 -15.78 8.90
C ALA A 122 -11.40 -15.98 10.41
N VAL A 123 -10.63 -15.22 11.19
CA VAL A 123 -10.78 -15.21 12.66
C VAL A 123 -12.23 -14.88 12.97
N PRO A 124 -12.97 -15.73 13.71
CA PRO A 124 -14.32 -15.41 14.11
C PRO A 124 -14.28 -14.09 14.88
N LYS A 125 -15.02 -13.08 14.40
CA LYS A 125 -15.22 -11.86 15.18
C LYS A 125 -15.93 -12.29 16.47
N GLN A 126 -15.20 -12.39 17.58
CA GLN A 126 -15.80 -12.50 18.91
C GLN A 126 -16.58 -11.20 19.14
N THR A 127 -17.87 -11.22 18.81
CA THR A 127 -18.83 -10.23 19.29
C THR A 127 -18.99 -10.46 20.78
N GLY A 128 -18.48 -9.53 21.58
CA GLY A 128 -18.74 -9.46 23.03
C GLY A 128 -20.18 -9.10 23.32
#